data_AF-D2HD21-F1
#
_entry.id   AF-D2HD21-F1
#
_cell.length_a   1.000
_cell.length_b   1.000
_cell.length_c   1.000
_cell.angle_alpha   90.00
_cell.angle_beta   90.00
_cell.angle_gamma   90.00
#
_symmetry.space_group_name_H-M   'P 1'
#
loop_
_entity.id
_entity.type
_entity.pdbx_description
1 polymer ?
#
loop_
_entity_poly.entity_id
_entity_poly.type
_entity_poly.pdbx_seq_one_letter_code
_entity_poly.pdbx_strand_id
1 'polypeptide(L)'
;GFVFSGSSALVAVSDAVSGPARGSLTVQCRYEPGWETYSKWWCRGAEWKDCHILVQTNGSEQEVKSDRTSIQDDQKSFTFTVTMEELRWNDADTYWCGIERTGADLGVEVQVTIDPGKSM
;
A
#
# COMPACT_ATOMS: atom_id res chain seq x y z
N GLY A 1 14.86 -15.72 9.18
CA GLY A 1 15.91 -15.36 8.19
C GLY A 1 15.19 -14.88 6.96
N PHE A 2 15.54 -13.78 6.32
CA PHE A 2 16.81 -13.06 6.23
C PHE A 2 16.54 -11.55 6.38
N VAL A 3 17.31 -10.84 7.20
CA VAL A 3 17.33 -9.37 7.22
C VAL A 3 18.45 -8.95 6.27
N PHE A 4 18.11 -8.55 5.06
CA PHE A 4 19.06 -7.88 4.17
C PHE A 4 19.00 -6.38 4.46
N SER A 5 20.03 -5.87 5.15
CA SER A 5 20.36 -4.45 5.17
C SER A 5 20.90 -4.08 3.78
N GLY A 6 19.97 -3.83 2.85
CA GLY A 6 20.19 -3.21 1.55
C GLY A 6 19.02 -2.26 1.31
N SER A 7 19.27 -1.08 0.76
CA SER A 7 18.21 -0.15 0.36
C SER A 7 17.20 -0.92 -0.48
N SER A 8 15.98 -1.12 0.04
CA SER A 8 14.93 -1.75 -0.73
C SER A 8 14.40 -0.72 -1.71
N ALA A 9 14.33 -1.07 -3.00
CA ALA A 9 13.88 -0.16 -4.06
C ALA A 9 12.42 0.32 -3.89
N LEU A 10 11.69 -0.26 -2.94
CA LEU A 10 10.37 0.12 -2.48
C LEU A 10 10.36 0.04 -0.94
N VAL A 11 9.91 1.10 -0.28
CA VAL A 11 9.75 1.17 1.19
C VAL A 11 8.44 1.85 1.57
N ALA A 12 7.78 1.36 2.61
CA ALA A 12 6.68 2.08 3.24
C ALA A 12 7.24 3.17 4.17
N VAL A 13 6.62 4.34 4.21
CA VAL A 13 7.00 5.41 5.16
C VAL A 13 6.74 4.98 6.61
N SER A 14 5.73 4.15 6.82
CA SER A 14 5.43 3.46 8.09
C SER A 14 5.12 2.00 7.80
N ASP A 15 5.75 1.09 8.54
CA ASP A 15 5.53 -0.36 8.48
C ASP A 15 4.24 -0.78 9.22
N ALA A 16 3.69 0.09 10.05
CA ALA A 16 2.39 -0.07 10.67
C ALA A 16 1.59 1.24 10.61
N VAL A 17 0.31 1.15 10.30
CA VAL A 17 -0.63 2.28 10.29
C VAL A 17 -1.92 1.90 11.01
N SER A 18 -2.56 2.89 11.64
CA SER A 18 -3.87 2.72 12.24
C SER A 18 -4.83 3.81 11.77
N GLY A 19 -6.12 3.50 11.80
CA GLY A 19 -7.18 4.46 11.56
C GLY A 19 -8.44 4.11 12.34
N PRO A 20 -9.27 5.10 12.71
CA PRO A 20 -10.48 4.85 13.48
C PRO A 20 -11.52 4.12 12.63
N ALA A 21 -12.29 3.22 13.26
CA ALA A 21 -13.46 2.62 12.63
C ALA A 21 -14.40 3.70 12.05
N ARG A 22 -14.87 3.49 10.81
CA ARG A 22 -15.60 4.42 9.94
C ARG A 22 -14.82 5.67 9.49
N GLY A 23 -13.58 5.84 9.91
CA GLY A 23 -12.68 6.87 9.39
C GLY A 23 -11.90 6.40 8.17
N SER A 24 -10.74 7.02 7.99
CA SER A 24 -9.80 6.70 6.92
C SER A 24 -8.38 6.60 7.45
N LEU A 25 -7.52 5.96 6.66
CA LEU A 25 -6.07 5.96 6.85
C LEU A 25 -5.38 6.12 5.50
N THR A 26 -4.11 6.50 5.56
CA THR A 26 -3.26 6.68 4.39
C THR A 26 -1.94 5.94 4.56
N VAL A 27 -1.51 5.27 3.51
CA VAL A 27 -0.20 4.61 3.43
C VAL A 27 0.59 5.27 2.32
N GLN A 28 1.83 5.65 2.61
CA GLN A 28 2.75 6.21 1.62
C GLN A 28 3.88 5.23 1.36
N CYS A 29 4.13 4.94 0.09
CA CYS A 29 5.15 4.00 -0.34
C CYS A 29 6.09 4.68 -1.34
N ARG A 30 7.36 4.79 -0.94
CA ARG A 30 8.43 5.45 -1.68
C ARG A 30 9.20 4.43 -2.48
N TYR A 31 9.58 4.80 -3.70
CA TYR A 31 10.38 3.96 -4.57
C TYR A 31 11.61 4.71 -5.09
N GLU A 32 12.62 3.95 -5.51
CA GLU A 32 13.81 4.52 -6.15
C GLU A 32 13.49 5.00 -7.59
N PRO A 33 14.21 6.00 -8.14
CA PRO A 33 14.02 6.40 -9.53
C PRO A 33 14.14 5.24 -10.51
N GLY A 34 13.35 5.27 -11.59
CA GLY A 34 13.27 4.20 -12.59
C GLY A 34 12.04 3.29 -12.48
N TRP A 35 11.20 3.46 -11.45
CA TRP A 35 9.94 2.74 -11.26
C TRP A 35 8.69 3.57 -11.56
N GLU A 36 8.84 4.79 -12.09
CA GLU A 36 7.76 5.78 -12.25
C GLU A 36 6.61 5.23 -13.09
N THR A 37 6.91 4.66 -14.26
CA THR A 37 5.90 4.18 -15.22
C THR A 37 5.42 2.75 -14.98
N TYR A 38 5.86 2.11 -13.91
CA TYR A 38 5.42 0.75 -13.55
C TYR A 38 4.10 0.79 -12.75
N SER A 39 3.26 -0.23 -12.91
CA SER A 39 2.01 -0.34 -12.16
C SER A 39 2.31 -0.43 -10.66
N LYS A 40 1.63 0.41 -9.88
CA LYS A 40 1.67 0.40 -8.41
C LYS A 40 0.42 -0.30 -7.90
N TRP A 41 0.52 -1.11 -6.86
CA TRP A 41 -0.63 -1.85 -6.36
C TRP A 41 -0.65 -1.93 -4.84
N TRP A 42 -1.86 -2.09 -4.30
CA TRP A 42 -2.13 -2.32 -2.89
C TRP A 42 -2.77 -3.69 -2.71
N CYS A 43 -2.11 -4.55 -1.94
CA CYS A 43 -2.50 -5.93 -1.76
C CYS A 43 -2.83 -6.26 -0.31
N ARG A 44 -3.78 -7.16 -0.08
CA ARG A 44 -4.19 -7.61 1.25
C ARG A 44 -3.96 -9.10 1.46
N GLY A 45 -3.33 -9.48 2.57
CA GLY A 45 -3.14 -10.86 2.99
C GLY A 45 -1.75 -11.10 3.58
N ALA A 46 -1.65 -12.01 4.54
CA ALA A 46 -0.39 -12.32 5.24
C ALA A 46 0.69 -12.92 4.33
N GLU A 47 0.30 -13.68 3.31
CA GLU A 47 1.23 -14.35 2.40
C GLU A 47 1.38 -13.53 1.10
N TRP A 48 2.57 -12.97 0.86
CA TRP A 48 2.87 -12.14 -0.32
C TRP A 48 2.46 -12.77 -1.66
N LYS A 49 2.65 -14.09 -1.81
CA LYS A 49 2.36 -14.80 -3.07
C LYS A 49 0.87 -14.94 -3.39
N ASP A 50 0.04 -14.91 -2.35
CA ASP A 50 -1.39 -15.21 -2.43
C ASP A 50 -2.26 -14.02 -1.99
N CYS A 51 -1.64 -12.86 -1.76
CA CYS A 51 -2.34 -11.67 -1.33
C CYS A 51 -3.33 -11.23 -2.43
N HIS A 52 -4.45 -10.64 -2.02
CA HIS A 52 -5.50 -10.15 -2.92
C HIS A 52 -5.27 -8.68 -3.28
N ILE A 53 -5.03 -8.41 -4.57
CA ILE A 53 -4.87 -7.03 -5.09
C ILE A 53 -6.20 -6.30 -4.98
N LEU A 54 -6.22 -5.22 -4.19
CA LEU A 54 -7.43 -4.41 -3.98
C LEU A 54 -7.56 -3.30 -5.02
N VAL A 55 -6.44 -2.68 -5.38
CA VAL A 55 -6.39 -1.59 -6.37
C VAL A 55 -4.99 -1.51 -7.00
N GLN A 56 -4.92 -1.15 -8.28
CA GLN A 56 -3.69 -1.07 -9.07
C GLN A 56 -3.76 0.08 -10.06
N THR A 57 -2.67 0.82 -10.22
CA THR A 57 -2.51 1.84 -11.28
C THR A 57 -2.11 1.19 -12.60
N ASN A 58 -2.23 1.92 -13.70
CA ASN A 58 -1.73 1.50 -15.01
C ASN A 58 -0.37 2.13 -15.36
N GLY A 59 0.44 2.47 -14.36
CA GLY A 59 1.73 3.15 -14.54
C GLY A 59 1.61 4.66 -14.81
N SER A 60 0.42 5.24 -14.64
CA SER A 60 0.19 6.69 -14.71
C SER A 60 -0.09 7.31 -13.33
N GLU A 61 -0.08 8.64 -13.27
CA GLU A 61 -0.39 9.43 -12.05
C GLU A 61 -1.90 9.64 -11.82
N GLN A 62 -2.76 9.06 -12.68
CA GLN A 62 -4.20 9.12 -12.49
C GLN A 62 -4.59 8.30 -11.25
N GLU A 63 -5.37 8.89 -10.35
CA GLU A 63 -5.94 8.16 -9.22
C GLU A 63 -6.84 7.04 -9.73
N VAL A 64 -6.62 5.83 -9.20
CA VAL A 64 -7.48 4.67 -9.43
C VAL A 64 -8.17 4.33 -8.11
N LYS A 65 -9.49 4.11 -8.14
CA LYS A 65 -10.30 3.76 -6.98
C LYS A 65 -11.07 2.47 -7.24
N SER A 66 -11.07 1.59 -6.24
CA SER A 66 -11.85 0.36 -6.20
C SER A 66 -12.51 0.26 -4.81
N ASP A 67 -13.83 0.14 -4.77
CA ASP A 67 -14.63 0.22 -3.53
C ASP A 67 -14.24 1.42 -2.63
N ARG A 68 -13.61 1.13 -1.49
CA ARG A 68 -13.23 2.06 -0.43
C ARG A 68 -11.72 2.34 -0.42
N THR A 69 -11.02 1.95 -1.47
CA THR A 69 -9.57 2.09 -1.54
C THR A 69 -9.17 2.80 -2.82
N SER A 70 -8.41 3.89 -2.69
CA SER A 70 -7.78 4.57 -3.82
C SER A 70 -6.27 4.47 -3.75
N ILE A 71 -5.64 4.55 -4.92
CA ILE A 71 -4.19 4.61 -5.09
C ILE A 71 -3.87 5.69 -6.12
N GLN A 72 -2.88 6.51 -5.80
CA GLN A 72 -2.37 7.53 -6.70
C GLN A 72 -0.85 7.58 -6.62
N ASP A 73 -0.19 7.58 -7.77
CA ASP A 73 1.26 7.74 -7.87
C ASP A 73 1.61 9.22 -8.11
N ASP A 74 2.60 9.73 -7.37
CA ASP A 74 3.28 10.98 -7.66
C ASP A 74 4.70 10.63 -8.14
N GLN A 75 4.88 10.65 -9.46
CA GLN A 75 6.12 10.25 -10.11
C GLN A 75 7.23 11.26 -9.89
N LYS A 76 6.90 12.50 -9.52
CA LYS A 76 7.88 13.54 -9.20
C LYS A 76 8.48 13.36 -7.81
N SER A 77 7.69 12.90 -6.84
CA SER A 77 8.16 12.61 -5.48
C SER A 77 8.54 11.14 -5.26
N PHE A 78 8.43 10.30 -6.29
CA PHE A 78 8.67 8.86 -6.25
C PHE A 78 7.89 8.18 -5.12
N THR A 79 6.65 8.62 -4.92
CA THR A 79 5.80 8.17 -3.82
C THR A 79 4.40 7.91 -4.34
N PHE A 80 3.91 6.69 -4.18
CA PHE A 80 2.48 6.43 -4.34
C PHE A 80 1.80 6.37 -2.98
N THR A 81 0.56 6.87 -2.96
CA THR A 81 -0.26 7.01 -1.78
C THR A 81 -1.49 6.14 -1.94
N VAL A 82 -1.76 5.32 -0.93
CA VAL A 82 -2.97 4.52 -0.81
C VAL A 82 -3.85 5.14 0.26
N THR A 83 -5.13 5.34 -0.04
CA THR A 83 -6.12 5.81 0.94
C THR A 83 -7.19 4.74 1.12
N MET A 84 -7.44 4.33 2.37
CA MET A 84 -8.53 3.43 2.73
C MET A 84 -9.60 4.20 3.50
N GLU A 85 -10.84 4.13 3.04
CA GLU A 85 -11.98 4.88 3.57
C GLU A 85 -13.01 3.97 4.24
N GLU A 86 -13.89 4.58 5.06
CA GLU A 86 -14.95 3.92 5.80
C GLU A 86 -14.48 2.63 6.50
N LEU A 87 -13.34 2.71 7.19
CA LEU A 87 -12.64 1.57 7.77
C LEU A 87 -13.55 0.69 8.63
N ARG A 88 -13.42 -0.63 8.46
CA ARG A 88 -14.19 -1.65 9.19
C ARG A 88 -13.25 -2.48 10.04
N TRP A 89 -13.72 -3.04 11.14
CA TRP A 89 -12.91 -3.89 12.01
C TRP A 89 -12.22 -5.04 11.28
N ASN A 90 -12.88 -5.61 10.27
CA ASN A 90 -12.33 -6.67 9.45
C ASN A 90 -11.41 -6.16 8.33
N ASP A 91 -11.06 -4.88 8.29
CA ASP A 91 -9.98 -4.35 7.44
C ASP A 91 -8.62 -4.47 8.13
N ALA A 92 -8.56 -4.76 9.44
CA ALA A 92 -7.31 -5.07 10.12
C ALA A 92 -6.68 -6.34 9.52
N ASP A 93 -5.47 -6.21 8.97
CA ASP A 93 -4.77 -7.28 8.28
C ASP A 93 -3.31 -6.87 7.98
N THR A 94 -2.57 -7.81 7.41
CA THR A 94 -1.32 -7.53 6.70
C THR A 94 -1.63 -7.09 5.27
N TYR A 95 -0.95 -6.03 4.82
CA TYR A 95 -1.05 -5.48 3.48
C TYR A 95 0.33 -5.30 2.88
N TRP A 96 0.36 -5.04 1.57
CA TRP A 96 1.58 -4.82 0.83
C TRP A 96 1.43 -3.69 -0.16
N CYS A 97 2.40 -2.79 -0.16
CA CYS A 97 2.69 -1.96 -1.31
C CYS A 97 3.47 -2.76 -2.33
N GLY A 98 3.07 -2.71 -3.60
CA GLY A 98 3.69 -3.46 -4.68
C GLY A 98 4.02 -2.62 -5.91
N ILE A 99 5.06 -3.05 -6.64
CA ILE A 99 5.37 -2.57 -7.99
C ILE A 99 5.48 -3.77 -8.91
N GLU A 100 4.59 -3.82 -9.91
CA GLU A 100 4.55 -4.86 -10.93
C GLU A 100 5.78 -4.77 -11.83
N ARG A 101 6.45 -5.89 -12.12
CA ARG A 101 7.52 -5.93 -13.12
C ARG A 101 7.65 -7.31 -13.76
N THR A 102 8.40 -7.40 -14.85
CA THR A 102 8.81 -8.71 -15.38
C THR A 102 9.59 -9.49 -14.32
N GLY A 103 9.07 -10.65 -13.92
CA GLY A 103 9.67 -11.51 -12.91
C GLY A 103 8.96 -11.41 -11.56
N ALA A 104 9.72 -11.39 -10.47
CA ALA A 104 9.17 -11.23 -9.12
C ALA A 104 8.99 -9.75 -8.79
N ASP A 105 7.77 -9.33 -8.49
CA ASP A 105 7.43 -7.96 -8.09
C ASP A 105 8.22 -7.45 -6.88
N LEU A 106 8.32 -6.12 -6.76
CA LEU A 106 8.76 -5.49 -5.53
C LEU A 106 7.59 -5.41 -4.57
N GLY A 107 7.85 -5.68 -3.29
CA GLY A 107 6.84 -5.65 -2.25
C GLY A 107 7.40 -5.17 -0.92
N VAL A 108 6.63 -4.39 -0.18
CA VAL A 108 6.93 -4.04 1.22
C VAL A 108 5.67 -4.19 2.06
N GLU A 109 5.84 -4.88 3.19
CA GLU A 109 4.76 -5.18 4.14
C GLU A 109 4.33 -3.93 4.90
N VAL A 110 3.03 -3.82 5.15
CA VAL A 110 2.42 -2.81 6.02
C VAL A 110 1.35 -3.47 6.87
N GLN A 111 1.47 -3.34 8.19
CA GLN A 111 0.45 -3.79 9.13
C GLN A 111 -0.63 -2.72 9.29
N VAL A 112 -1.89 -3.09 9.06
CA VAL A 112 -3.03 -2.18 9.22
C VAL A 112 -3.83 -2.60 10.44
N THR A 113 -4.01 -1.67 11.38
CA THR A 113 -4.88 -1.85 12.55
C THR A 113 -6.03 -0.85 12.54
N ILE A 114 -7.14 -1.23 13.19
CA ILE A 114 -8.32 -0.38 13.27
C ILE A 114 -8.54 0.00 14.73
N ASP A 115 -8.63 1.31 14.97
CA ASP A 115 -8.85 1.84 16.30
C ASP A 115 -10.35 1.87 16.61
N PRO A 116 -10.77 1.60 17.86
CA PRO A 116 -12.13 1.87 18.27
C PRO A 116 -12.38 3.37 18.10
N GLY A 117 -13.25 3.74 17.15
CA GLY A 117 -13.61 5.14 16.93
C GLY A 117 -14.00 5.79 18.25
N LYS A 118 -13.72 7.10 18.42
CA LYS A 118 -14.10 7.81 19.64
C LYS A 118 -15.57 7.55 19.94
N SER A 119 -15.85 6.91 21.07
CA SER A 119 -17.20 6.83 21.63
C SER A 119 -17.73 8.26 21.75
N MET A 120 -18.82 8.56 21.04
CA MET A 120 -19.57 9.81 21.24
C MET A 120 -20.40 9.74 22.52
#